data_AF-A0A284QXQ8-F1
#
_entry.id   AF-A0A284QXQ8-F1
#
_cell.length_a   1.000
_cell.length_b   1.000
_cell.length_c   1.000
_cell.angle_alpha   90.00
_cell.angle_beta   90.00
_cell.angle_gamma   90.00
#
_symmetry.space_group_name_H-M   'P 1'
#
loop_
_entity.id
_entity.type
_entity.pdbx_description
1 polymer ?
#
loop_
_entity_poly.entity_id
_entity_poly.type
_entity_poly.pdbx_seq_one_letter_code
_entity_poly.pdbx_strand_id
1 'polypeptide(L)'
;MSSREIEFPDGASYMLDAIVDLFVESLSDPIHPSYCVLFYNSSLAGFWNLHTMADLRASRHDLLETCLLFLTTPRTPDEIRTLQNTMQTCSCPKDNPLLNRMHQYCPPDYFKRPFDRYLFTDVILMTSTILLNCIVNVIDPKESMKSALHHGIRKRALREKQGKTPRWPITPDEFYSAVGAETTVKMPAMGVYV
;
A
#
# COMPACT_ATOMS: atom_id res chain seq x y z
N MET A 1 -23.96 -2.16 2.92
CA MET A 1 -22.87 -2.18 1.92
C MET A 1 -22.19 -0.84 2.05
N SER A 2 -20.94 -0.77 2.52
CA SER A 2 -20.22 0.51 2.44
C SER A 2 -19.99 0.83 0.98
N SER A 3 -20.14 2.09 0.60
CA SER A 3 -19.83 2.53 -0.77
C SER A 3 -18.39 2.13 -1.08
N ARG A 4 -18.16 1.45 -2.20
CA ARG A 4 -16.81 1.17 -2.73
C ARG A 4 -16.23 2.38 -3.44
N GLU A 5 -16.79 3.56 -3.21
CA GLU A 5 -16.38 4.79 -3.84
C GLU A 5 -15.60 5.64 -2.85
N ILE A 6 -14.54 6.27 -3.36
CA ILE A 6 -13.83 7.33 -2.64
C ILE A 6 -14.45 8.64 -3.09
N GLU A 7 -15.15 9.31 -2.17
CA GLU A 7 -15.72 10.63 -2.37
C GLU A 7 -14.66 11.72 -2.17
N PHE A 8 -14.64 12.68 -3.10
CA PHE A 8 -13.75 13.83 -3.08
C PHE A 8 -14.50 15.06 -2.57
N PRO A 9 -13.79 16.09 -2.06
CA PRO A 9 -14.42 17.29 -1.49
C PRO A 9 -15.35 18.08 -2.43
N ASP A 10 -15.28 17.86 -3.74
CA ASP A 10 -16.16 18.48 -4.74
C ASP A 10 -17.42 17.65 -5.05
N GLY A 11 -17.60 16.51 -4.38
CA GLY A 11 -18.72 15.59 -4.62
C GLY A 11 -18.48 14.58 -5.76
N ALA A 12 -17.31 14.60 -6.42
CA ALA A 12 -16.95 13.52 -7.33
C ALA A 12 -16.67 12.24 -6.54
N SER A 13 -17.04 11.08 -7.10
CA SER A 13 -16.75 9.78 -6.51
C SER A 13 -16.10 8.87 -7.55
N TYR A 14 -15.11 8.10 -7.12
CA TYR A 14 -14.44 7.11 -7.97
C TYR A 14 -14.47 5.76 -7.32
N MET A 15 -14.69 4.72 -8.12
CA MET A 15 -14.60 3.34 -7.66
C MET A 15 -13.20 3.06 -7.12
N LEU A 16 -13.13 2.50 -5.92
CA LEU A 16 -11.91 2.04 -5.28
C LEU A 16 -11.09 1.16 -6.23
N ASP A 17 -11.77 0.24 -6.94
CA ASP A 17 -11.11 -0.67 -7.88
C ASP A 17 -10.36 0.09 -8.99
N ALA A 18 -10.91 1.19 -9.51
CA ALA A 18 -10.23 1.99 -10.55
C ALA A 18 -8.98 2.70 -10.01
N ILE A 19 -8.99 3.14 -8.75
CA ILE A 19 -7.83 3.75 -8.11
C ILE A 19 -6.76 2.68 -7.86
N VAL A 20 -7.17 1.48 -7.42
CA VAL A 20 -6.27 0.36 -7.19
C VAL A 20 -5.65 -0.14 -8.50
N ASP A 21 -6.43 -0.25 -9.57
CA ASP A 21 -5.94 -0.66 -10.89
C ASP A 21 -4.85 0.29 -11.39
N LEU A 22 -5.11 1.61 -11.32
CA LEU A 22 -4.15 2.63 -11.71
C LEU A 22 -2.90 2.62 -10.82
N PHE A 23 -3.08 2.36 -9.51
CA PHE A 23 -1.96 2.23 -8.57
C PHE A 23 -1.07 1.04 -8.90
N VAL A 24 -1.67 -0.15 -9.09
CA VAL A 24 -0.97 -1.39 -9.42
C VAL A 24 -0.24 -1.26 -10.76
N GLU A 25 -0.92 -0.75 -11.79
CA GLU A 25 -0.32 -0.51 -13.11
C GLU A 25 0.92 0.39 -12.99
N SER A 26 0.80 1.49 -12.24
CA SER A 26 1.89 2.46 -12.09
C SER A 26 3.12 1.95 -11.32
N LEU A 27 2.95 0.90 -10.51
CA LEU A 27 4.01 0.27 -9.70
C LEU A 27 4.38 -1.14 -10.17
N SER A 28 3.85 -1.57 -11.33
CA SER A 28 4.16 -2.87 -11.92
C SER A 28 5.66 -3.05 -12.18
N ASP A 29 6.36 -1.96 -12.53
CA ASP A 29 7.81 -1.85 -12.41
C ASP A 29 8.17 -1.12 -11.10
N PRO A 30 8.61 -1.84 -10.05
CA PRO A 30 8.96 -1.23 -8.78
C PRO A 30 10.22 -0.35 -8.85
N ILE A 31 11.07 -0.52 -9.86
CA ILE A 31 12.30 0.29 -10.04
C ILE A 31 11.95 1.63 -10.70
N HIS A 32 10.98 1.63 -11.61
CA HIS A 32 10.56 2.82 -12.37
C HIS A 32 9.05 3.10 -12.24
N PRO A 33 8.57 3.55 -11.06
CA PRO A 33 7.17 3.94 -10.90
C PRO A 33 6.76 5.06 -11.85
N SER A 34 5.56 4.94 -12.41
CA SER A 34 5.09 5.85 -13.47
C SER A 34 4.60 7.21 -12.96
N TYR A 35 4.17 7.28 -11.70
CA TYR A 35 3.52 8.45 -11.12
C TYR A 35 4.30 9.06 -9.95
N CYS A 36 3.89 10.25 -9.52
CA CYS A 36 4.58 11.00 -8.48
C CYS A 36 4.05 10.69 -7.07
N VAL A 37 4.78 11.15 -6.05
CA VAL A 37 4.44 10.99 -4.62
C VAL A 37 3.04 11.49 -4.27
N LEU A 38 2.53 12.51 -4.97
CA LEU A 38 1.18 13.03 -4.74
C LEU A 38 0.13 11.96 -5.04
N PHE A 39 0.24 11.32 -6.21
CA PHE A 39 -0.67 10.26 -6.60
C PHE A 39 -0.65 9.10 -5.59
N TYR A 40 0.55 8.63 -5.23
CA TYR A 40 0.67 7.49 -4.32
C TYR A 40 0.15 7.79 -2.92
N ASN A 41 0.54 8.92 -2.33
CA ASN A 41 0.05 9.28 -1.01
C ASN A 41 -1.46 9.52 -0.98
N SER A 42 -2.02 10.20 -1.99
CA SER A 42 -3.48 10.38 -2.10
C SER A 42 -4.20 9.04 -2.19
N SER A 43 -3.65 8.10 -2.97
CA SER A 43 -4.23 6.75 -3.13
C SER A 43 -4.17 5.97 -1.81
N LEU A 44 -3.00 5.95 -1.17
CA LEU A 44 -2.77 5.27 0.11
C LEU A 44 -3.64 5.87 1.22
N ALA A 45 -3.87 7.19 1.22
CA ALA A 45 -4.80 7.84 2.15
C ALA A 45 -6.24 7.36 1.93
N GLY A 46 -6.67 7.21 0.68
CA GLY A 46 -7.98 6.62 0.35
C GLY A 46 -8.09 5.16 0.78
N PHE A 47 -6.99 4.41 0.74
CA PHE A 47 -6.96 3.01 1.20
C PHE A 47 -6.96 2.89 2.73
N TRP A 48 -6.52 3.94 3.45
CA TRP A 48 -6.38 3.97 4.91
C TRP A 48 -7.73 4.13 5.64
N ASN A 49 -8.61 3.16 5.45
CA ASN A 49 -9.87 3.04 6.18
C ASN A 49 -10.07 1.57 6.58
N LEU A 50 -10.53 1.29 7.79
CA LEU A 50 -10.69 -0.08 8.30
C LEU A 50 -11.57 -0.96 7.39
N HIS A 51 -12.65 -0.40 6.85
CA HIS A 51 -13.53 -1.12 5.93
C HIS A 51 -12.87 -1.33 4.58
N THR A 52 -12.24 -0.29 4.02
CA THR A 52 -11.48 -0.38 2.77
C THR A 52 -10.35 -1.40 2.86
N MET A 53 -9.55 -1.38 3.92
CA MET A 53 -8.46 -2.36 4.12
C MET A 53 -8.99 -3.78 4.28
N ALA A 54 -10.13 -3.99 4.93
CA ALA A 54 -10.76 -5.30 5.05
C ALA A 54 -11.23 -5.84 3.70
N ASP A 55 -11.78 -4.96 2.85
CA ASP A 55 -12.21 -5.28 1.49
C ASP A 55 -11.00 -5.56 0.58
N LEU A 56 -9.98 -4.69 0.58
CA LEU A 56 -8.74 -4.87 -0.18
C LEU A 56 -8.04 -6.20 0.18
N ARG A 57 -7.99 -6.54 1.48
CA ARG A 57 -7.47 -7.82 1.96
C ARG A 57 -8.26 -9.04 1.46
N ALA A 58 -9.53 -8.87 1.13
CA ALA A 58 -10.40 -9.95 0.67
C ALA A 58 -10.45 -10.10 -0.85
N SER A 59 -10.19 -9.03 -1.62
CA SER A 59 -10.39 -9.05 -3.08
C SER A 59 -9.27 -8.45 -3.94
N ARG A 60 -8.31 -7.70 -3.37
CA ARG A 60 -7.24 -7.00 -4.11
C ARG A 60 -5.85 -7.44 -3.64
N HIS A 61 -5.57 -8.72 -3.84
CA HIS A 61 -4.27 -9.31 -3.47
C HIS A 61 -3.13 -8.78 -4.35
N ASP A 62 -3.43 -8.45 -5.61
CA ASP A 62 -2.55 -7.79 -6.58
C ASP A 62 -1.99 -6.46 -6.04
N LEU A 63 -2.80 -5.65 -5.37
CA LEU A 63 -2.35 -4.44 -4.69
C LEU A 63 -1.33 -4.74 -3.60
N LEU A 64 -1.63 -5.74 -2.75
CA LEU A 64 -0.79 -6.08 -1.60
C LEU A 64 0.55 -6.68 -2.05
N GLU A 65 0.52 -7.52 -3.07
CA GLU A 65 1.72 -8.05 -3.74
C GLU A 65 2.55 -6.92 -4.37
N THR A 66 1.92 -6.00 -5.09
CA THR A 66 2.61 -4.85 -5.70
C THR A 66 3.27 -3.96 -4.65
N CYS A 67 2.55 -3.65 -3.57
CA CYS A 67 3.10 -2.91 -2.42
C CYS A 67 4.29 -3.63 -1.79
N LEU A 68 4.19 -4.95 -1.60
CA LEU A 68 5.27 -5.76 -1.04
C LEU A 68 6.50 -5.77 -1.96
N LEU A 69 6.31 -5.98 -3.26
CA LEU A 69 7.37 -5.94 -4.27
C LEU A 69 8.05 -4.58 -4.31
N PHE A 70 7.27 -3.49 -4.29
CA PHE A 70 7.81 -2.14 -4.27
C PHE A 70 8.75 -1.90 -3.07
N LEU A 71 8.34 -2.30 -1.86
CA LEU A 71 9.14 -2.14 -0.65
C LEU A 71 10.37 -3.05 -0.63
N THR A 72 10.27 -4.24 -1.21
CA THR A 72 11.28 -5.29 -1.04
C THR A 72 12.25 -5.45 -2.20
N THR A 73 11.94 -4.87 -3.36
CA THR A 73 12.84 -4.87 -4.52
C THR A 73 14.22 -4.31 -4.13
N PRO A 74 15.30 -5.10 -4.28
CA PRO A 74 16.65 -4.65 -3.96
C PRO A 74 17.01 -3.39 -4.75
N ARG A 75 17.58 -2.39 -4.07
CA ARG A 75 18.05 -1.14 -4.68
C ARG A 75 19.37 -0.72 -4.08
N THR A 76 20.26 -0.21 -4.91
CA THR A 76 21.47 0.50 -4.54
C THR A 76 21.12 1.89 -3.95
N PRO A 77 22.03 2.53 -3.20
CA PRO A 77 21.81 3.88 -2.69
C PRO A 77 21.53 4.92 -3.80
N ASP A 78 22.16 4.77 -4.97
CA ASP A 78 21.93 5.66 -6.12
C ASP A 78 20.54 5.47 -6.74
N GLU A 79 20.07 4.23 -6.83
CA GLU A 79 18.71 3.93 -7.30
C GLU A 79 17.67 4.49 -6.32
N ILE A 80 17.90 4.41 -5.00
CA ILE A 80 17.00 5.00 -4.00
C ILE A 80 16.93 6.53 -4.17
N ARG A 81 18.08 7.20 -4.33
CA ARG A 81 18.12 8.66 -4.57
C ARG A 81 17.39 9.03 -5.86
N THR A 82 17.60 8.26 -6.93
CA THR A 82 16.97 8.50 -8.22
C THR A 82 15.46 8.31 -8.13
N LEU A 83 15.01 7.23 -7.47
CA LEU A 83 13.60 6.95 -7.22
C LEU A 83 12.94 8.07 -6.44
N GLN A 84 13.55 8.49 -5.33
CA GLN A 84 13.07 9.60 -4.52
C GLN A 84 12.91 10.87 -5.36
N ASN A 85 13.95 11.27 -6.10
CA ASN A 85 13.91 12.48 -6.93
C ASN A 85 12.85 12.40 -8.04
N THR A 86 12.73 11.23 -8.67
CA THR A 86 11.76 10.99 -9.75
C THR A 86 10.34 11.09 -9.22
N MET A 87 10.02 10.38 -8.14
CA MET A 87 8.68 10.41 -7.56
C MET A 87 8.34 11.78 -6.96
N GLN A 88 9.32 12.50 -6.42
CA GLN A 88 9.10 13.85 -5.88
C GLN A 88 8.82 14.89 -6.98
N THR A 89 9.18 14.57 -8.24
CA THR A 89 8.93 15.43 -9.40
C THR A 89 7.67 14.95 -10.14
N CYS A 90 6.70 15.83 -10.37
CA CYS A 90 5.47 15.44 -11.07
C CYS A 90 5.69 15.33 -12.59
N SER A 91 5.73 14.10 -13.10
CA SER A 91 5.74 13.76 -14.53
C SER A 91 4.43 13.12 -15.02
N CYS A 92 3.40 13.13 -14.18
CA CYS A 92 2.12 12.48 -14.45
C CYS A 92 1.40 13.03 -15.70
N PRO A 93 0.74 12.17 -16.50
CA PRO A 93 -0.10 12.60 -17.61
C PRO A 93 -1.22 13.55 -17.16
N LYS A 94 -1.36 14.69 -17.86
CA LYS A 94 -2.34 15.74 -17.53
C LYS A 94 -3.72 15.48 -18.11
N ASP A 95 -3.87 14.50 -18.98
CA ASP A 95 -5.10 14.13 -19.66
C ASP A 95 -5.89 13.05 -18.92
N ASN A 96 -5.34 12.44 -17.87
CA ASN A 96 -6.04 11.46 -17.04
C ASN A 96 -6.88 12.15 -15.93
N PRO A 97 -8.22 12.08 -15.99
CA PRO A 97 -9.08 12.79 -15.03
C PRO A 97 -8.94 12.29 -13.59
N LEU A 98 -8.80 10.97 -13.40
CA LEU A 98 -8.63 10.37 -12.09
C LEU A 98 -7.30 10.82 -11.47
N LEU A 99 -6.21 10.76 -12.24
CA LEU A 99 -4.89 11.17 -11.79
C LEU A 99 -4.85 12.65 -11.40
N ASN A 100 -5.44 13.52 -12.23
CA ASN A 100 -5.60 14.94 -11.92
C ASN A 100 -6.40 15.16 -10.63
N ARG A 101 -7.46 14.37 -10.42
CA ARG A 101 -8.26 14.42 -9.19
C ARG A 101 -7.43 14.01 -7.97
N MET A 102 -6.64 12.94 -8.09
CA MET A 102 -5.74 12.49 -7.02
C MET A 102 -4.69 13.54 -6.65
N HIS A 103 -4.21 14.34 -7.61
CA HIS A 103 -3.33 15.48 -7.32
C HIS A 103 -4.03 16.64 -6.61
N GLN A 104 -5.33 16.83 -6.86
CA GLN A 104 -6.14 17.87 -6.22
C GLN A 104 -6.66 17.44 -4.85
N TYR A 105 -6.75 16.12 -4.62
CA TYR A 105 -7.11 15.57 -3.34
C TYR A 105 -6.00 15.85 -2.32
N CYS A 106 -6.38 16.53 -1.25
CA CYS A 106 -5.51 16.74 -0.11
C CYS A 106 -6.23 16.25 1.14
N PRO A 107 -5.74 15.22 1.83
CA PRO A 107 -6.42 14.74 3.04
C PRO A 107 -6.45 15.86 4.10
N PRO A 108 -7.52 15.95 4.93
CA PRO A 108 -7.72 17.02 5.90
C PRO A 108 -6.54 17.30 6.84
N ASP A 109 -5.81 16.25 7.24
CA ASP A 109 -4.68 16.39 8.16
C ASP A 109 -3.39 16.88 7.49
N TYR A 110 -3.27 16.77 6.17
CA TYR A 110 -2.13 17.30 5.40
C TYR A 110 -2.21 18.83 5.23
N PHE A 111 -3.38 19.44 5.40
CA PHE A 111 -3.50 20.91 5.39
C PHE A 111 -2.71 21.57 6.53
N LYS A 112 -2.53 20.86 7.64
CA LYS A 112 -1.83 21.36 8.85
C LYS A 112 -0.30 21.34 8.74
N ARG A 113 0.28 20.74 7.68
CA ARG A 113 1.74 20.63 7.46
C ARG A 113 2.14 21.04 6.04
N PRO A 114 2.16 22.34 5.70
CA PRO A 114 2.39 22.80 4.32
C PRO A 114 3.80 22.53 3.78
N PHE A 115 4.83 22.45 4.63
CA PHE A 115 6.24 22.28 4.21
C PHE A 115 6.65 20.81 3.95
N ASP A 116 5.92 19.85 4.52
CA ASP A 116 6.25 18.41 4.48
C ASP A 116 5.18 17.61 3.71
N ARG A 117 4.43 18.26 2.80
CA ARG A 117 3.35 17.57 2.11
C ARG A 117 3.92 16.56 1.10
N TYR A 118 3.52 15.30 1.26
CA TYR A 118 3.70 14.23 0.28
C TYR A 118 5.17 13.90 0.00
N LEU A 119 5.89 13.52 1.03
CA LEU A 119 7.27 13.07 0.87
C LEU A 119 7.30 11.64 0.33
N PHE A 120 8.37 11.29 -0.38
CA PHE A 120 8.66 9.90 -0.73
C PHE A 120 8.65 8.98 0.49
N THR A 121 9.13 9.45 1.64
CA THR A 121 9.12 8.71 2.91
C THR A 121 7.70 8.40 3.40
N ASP A 122 6.72 9.25 3.12
CA ASP A 122 5.31 9.00 3.47
C ASP A 122 4.77 7.82 2.68
N VAL A 123 5.13 7.71 1.39
CA VAL A 123 4.73 6.59 0.54
C VAL A 123 5.23 5.27 1.16
N ILE A 124 6.50 5.24 1.59
CA ILE A 124 7.10 4.06 2.24
C ILE A 124 6.37 3.73 3.56
N LEU A 125 6.14 4.74 4.41
CA LEU A 125 5.49 4.56 5.71
C LEU A 125 4.04 4.07 5.56
N MET A 126 3.27 4.70 4.68
CA MET A 126 1.86 4.36 4.47
C MET A 126 1.71 2.99 3.82
N THR A 127 2.54 2.66 2.82
CA THR A 127 2.57 1.33 2.19
C THR A 127 2.90 0.25 3.22
N SER A 128 3.95 0.47 4.03
CA SER A 128 4.35 -0.46 5.08
C SER A 128 3.23 -0.68 6.09
N THR A 129 2.54 0.39 6.47
CA THR A 129 1.50 0.28 7.50
C THR A 129 0.21 -0.33 6.96
N ILE A 130 -0.17 -0.07 5.70
CA ILE A 130 -1.27 -0.77 5.04
C ILE A 130 -0.99 -2.28 5.01
N LEU A 131 0.22 -2.68 4.60
CA LEU A 131 0.61 -4.09 4.63
C LEU A 131 0.53 -4.66 6.04
N LEU A 132 1.10 -4.00 7.05
CA LEU A 132 1.03 -4.45 8.44
C LEU A 132 -0.42 -4.60 8.94
N ASN A 133 -1.31 -3.65 8.64
CA ASN A 133 -2.72 -3.71 9.01
C ASN A 133 -3.51 -4.79 8.22
N CYS A 134 -3.09 -5.09 6.99
CA CYS A 134 -3.63 -6.21 6.24
C CYS A 134 -3.14 -7.57 6.77
N ILE A 135 -2.00 -7.61 7.47
CA ILE A 135 -1.44 -8.83 8.06
C ILE A 135 -2.01 -9.06 9.45
N VAL A 136 -1.79 -8.08 10.34
CA VAL A 136 -2.28 -8.05 11.70
C VAL A 136 -3.76 -7.70 11.64
N ASN A 137 -4.65 -8.61 11.99
CA ASN A 137 -6.08 -8.30 12.03
C ASN A 137 -6.38 -7.38 13.22
N VAL A 138 -6.13 -6.08 13.05
CA VAL A 138 -6.33 -5.06 14.09
C VAL A 138 -7.81 -4.94 14.50
N ILE A 139 -8.72 -5.45 13.68
CA ILE A 139 -10.17 -5.45 13.92
C ILE A 139 -10.58 -6.58 14.90
N ASP A 140 -9.76 -7.62 15.08
CA ASP A 140 -10.01 -8.66 16.08
C ASP A 140 -9.11 -8.43 17.31
N PRO A 141 -9.61 -7.77 18.37
CA PRO A 141 -8.82 -7.48 19.58
C PRO A 141 -8.34 -8.72 20.33
N LYS A 142 -8.75 -9.93 19.92
CA LYS A 142 -8.29 -11.20 20.49
C LYS A 142 -7.05 -11.77 19.80
N GLU A 143 -6.63 -11.22 18.66
CA GLU A 143 -5.37 -11.62 18.02
C GLU A 143 -4.20 -10.78 18.53
N SER A 144 -3.30 -11.39 19.31
CA SER A 144 -2.07 -10.70 19.72
C SER A 144 -1.16 -10.47 18.51
N MET A 145 -0.50 -9.32 18.44
CA MET A 145 0.36 -8.90 17.32
C MET A 145 1.47 -9.94 16.99
N LYS A 146 2.04 -10.58 18.03
CA LYS A 146 3.01 -11.69 17.88
C LYS A 146 2.38 -12.97 17.33
N SER A 147 1.11 -13.24 17.64
CA SER A 147 0.40 -14.39 17.10
C SER A 147 -0.02 -14.18 15.66
N ALA A 148 -0.39 -12.97 15.23
CA ALA A 148 -0.94 -12.72 13.90
C ALA A 148 0.05 -13.07 12.76
N LEU A 149 1.33 -12.73 12.91
CA LEU A 149 2.36 -13.06 11.90
C LEU A 149 2.62 -14.58 11.78
N HIS A 150 2.68 -15.31 12.91
CA HIS A 150 2.96 -16.74 12.92
C HIS A 150 1.71 -17.64 12.79
N HIS A 151 0.53 -17.18 13.20
CA HIS A 151 -0.74 -17.92 13.14
C HIS A 151 -1.58 -17.64 11.89
N GLY A 152 -1.33 -16.56 11.15
CA GLY A 152 -2.05 -16.24 9.91
C GLY A 152 -2.03 -17.40 8.92
N ILE A 153 -0.85 -18.03 8.78
CA ILE A 153 -0.62 -19.22 7.93
C ILE A 153 -1.50 -20.40 8.36
N ARG A 154 -1.53 -20.72 9.66
CA ARG A 154 -2.26 -21.89 10.19
C ARG A 154 -3.79 -21.69 10.15
N LYS A 155 -4.27 -20.48 10.44
CA LYS A 155 -5.70 -20.13 10.33
C LYS A 155 -6.17 -20.16 8.86
N ARG A 156 -5.28 -19.80 7.92
CA ARG A 156 -5.58 -19.85 6.49
C ARG A 156 -5.68 -21.27 5.95
N ALA A 157 -4.71 -22.14 6.24
CA ALA A 157 -4.77 -23.56 5.85
C ALA A 157 -6.05 -24.25 6.36
N LEU A 158 -6.58 -23.81 7.52
CA LEU A 158 -7.86 -24.26 8.03
C LEU A 158 -9.06 -23.73 7.23
N ARG A 159 -9.03 -22.48 6.75
CA ARG A 159 -10.13 -21.87 5.97
C ARG A 159 -10.21 -22.41 4.55
N GLU A 160 -9.07 -22.67 3.91
CA GLU A 160 -9.01 -23.31 2.59
C GLU A 160 -9.55 -24.74 2.65
N LYS A 161 -9.21 -25.49 3.70
CA LYS A 161 -9.82 -26.80 3.99
C LYS A 161 -11.34 -26.73 4.22
N GLN A 162 -11.88 -25.55 4.54
CA GLN A 162 -13.32 -25.30 4.71
C GLN A 162 -13.99 -24.73 3.44
N GLY A 163 -13.29 -24.68 2.30
CA GLY A 163 -13.83 -24.14 1.04
C GLY A 163 -14.10 -22.64 1.06
N LYS A 164 -13.50 -21.89 1.99
CA LYS A 164 -13.64 -20.42 2.09
C LYS A 164 -12.50 -19.74 1.36
N THR A 165 -12.78 -18.64 0.67
CA THR A 165 -11.77 -17.79 0.02
C THR A 165 -10.70 -17.38 1.04
N PRO A 166 -9.41 -17.68 0.80
CA PRO A 166 -8.33 -17.26 1.68
C PRO A 166 -8.18 -15.74 1.62
N ARG A 167 -7.92 -15.12 2.77
CA ARG A 167 -7.53 -13.70 2.84
C ARG A 167 -6.03 -13.60 2.64
N TRP A 168 -5.55 -12.53 2.00
CA TRP A 168 -4.11 -12.27 1.87
C TRP A 168 -3.42 -12.30 3.25
N PRO A 169 -2.20 -12.89 3.34
CA PRO A 169 -1.39 -13.52 2.27
C PRO A 169 -1.79 -14.95 1.88
N ILE A 170 -1.61 -15.29 0.60
CA ILE A 170 -1.96 -16.57 -0.05
C ILE A 170 -0.79 -17.56 -0.14
N THR A 171 0.39 -17.30 0.42
CA THR A 171 1.38 -18.34 0.79
C THR A 171 2.29 -17.85 1.93
N PRO A 172 2.86 -18.74 2.77
CA PRO A 172 3.98 -18.37 3.64
C PRO A 172 5.16 -17.80 2.85
N ASP A 173 5.35 -18.34 1.66
CA ASP A 173 6.42 -18.00 0.74
C ASP A 173 6.25 -16.60 0.15
N GLU A 174 5.05 -16.06 -0.06
CA GLU A 174 4.87 -14.66 -0.52
C GLU A 174 5.62 -13.61 0.32
N PHE A 175 5.87 -13.86 1.61
CA PHE A 175 6.72 -12.99 2.44
C PHE A 175 8.23 -13.20 2.26
N TYR A 176 8.65 -14.41 1.86
CA TYR A 176 10.04 -14.90 1.92
C TYR A 176 10.59 -15.38 0.56
N SER A 177 9.78 -15.46 -0.49
CA SER A 177 10.11 -16.04 -1.81
C SER A 177 10.23 -14.97 -2.90
N ALA A 178 9.54 -13.83 -2.76
CA ALA A 178 9.78 -12.67 -3.61
C ALA A 178 11.15 -12.01 -3.30
N VAL A 179 11.65 -12.22 -2.09
CA VAL A 179 12.88 -11.64 -1.57
C VAL A 179 13.50 -12.67 -0.65
N GLY A 180 14.71 -13.12 -0.97
CA GLY A 180 15.46 -14.00 -0.08
C GLY A 180 15.46 -13.47 1.35
N ALA A 181 15.34 -14.37 2.32
CA ALA A 181 15.15 -14.10 3.75
C ALA A 181 16.08 -13.02 4.36
N GLU A 182 17.22 -12.73 3.73
CA GLU A 182 18.17 -11.69 4.14
C GLU A 182 17.69 -10.24 3.91
N THR A 183 16.68 -10.03 3.06
CA THR A 183 16.23 -8.68 2.66
C THR A 183 14.98 -8.23 3.41
N THR A 184 14.07 -9.17 3.73
CA THR A 184 12.76 -8.92 4.36
C THR A 184 12.85 -8.25 5.75
N VAL A 185 14.00 -8.36 6.43
CA VAL A 185 14.20 -7.82 7.79
C VAL A 185 14.82 -6.41 7.79
N LYS A 186 15.30 -5.88 6.65
CA LYS A 186 16.13 -4.66 6.65
C LYS A 186 15.36 -3.34 6.60
N MET A 187 14.10 -3.29 6.15
CA MET A 187 13.38 -2.01 6.08
C MET A 187 12.82 -1.50 7.43
N PRO A 188 12.26 -2.33 8.33
CA PRO A 188 11.89 -1.86 9.67
C PRO A 188 13.12 -1.50 10.52
N ALA A 189 14.28 -2.12 10.25
CA ALA A 189 15.51 -1.87 10.99
C ALA A 189 16.21 -0.56 10.60
N MET A 190 16.05 -0.09 9.35
CA MET A 190 16.68 1.16 8.89
C MET A 190 15.89 2.44 9.24
N GLY A 191 14.65 2.33 9.72
CA GLY A 191 13.81 3.47 10.11
C GLY A 191 13.73 3.74 11.63
N VAL A 192 14.43 2.96 12.46
CA VAL A 192 14.40 3.09 13.93
C VAL A 192 15.73 3.66 14.50
N TYR A 193 16.64 4.07 13.63
CA TYR A 193 17.85 4.80 14.02
C TYR A 193 18.07 6.04 13.14
N VAL A 194 17.32 7.11 13.44
CA VAL A 194 17.83 8.50 13.47
C VAL A 194 17.15 9.21 14.64
#